data_AF-A0A088SZW3-F1
#
_entry.id   AF-A0A088SZW3-F1
#
_cell.length_a   1.000
_cell.length_b   1.000
_cell.length_c   1.000
_cell.angle_alpha   90.00
_cell.angle_beta   90.00
_cell.angle_gamma   90.00
#
_symmetry.space_group_name_H-M   'P 1'
#
loop_
_entity.id
_entity.type
_entity.pdbx_description
1 polymer ?
#
loop_
_entity_poly.entity_id
_entity_poly.type
_entity_poly.pdbx_seq_one_letter_code
_entity_poly.pdbx_strand_id
1 'polypeptide(L)'
;MKSSEELMLLLELNGFDTRKFKLKKQLEYEKTGNLELYKHKKYADLIVCHYTFNEDADFYHRNPLTYQVNWNQEVRSMDQFHITHPDLDNEITLKEFLNLKDFNQVNRESILYDVLDNWVEEYRESSITQMENLREMVKLLPKKSKKYKKPSKITFLTSVILALLIMLLYKAPDSLKPSFLIGMLSFWETIIDDYVQLLYDVPWYSFLGNVAIFLMIGYAVLNNFISRYIRDVRSEKNKRAEQTFDKWEQDMKDSRLKQAGILEDYVDIVVKNPDKSELELKQLIGPSILLDKFKDYVQMIEKRYDWMTKYYKTMFRLLRLEYVLAFVVFILFFAVGFALIRGWI
;
A
#
# COMPACT_ATOMS: atom_id res chain seq x y z
N MET A 1 15.94 15.11 -11.43
CA MET A 1 14.82 14.80 -10.52
C MET A 1 15.21 13.65 -9.60
N LYS A 2 15.12 13.81 -8.27
CA LYS A 2 15.29 12.71 -7.30
C LYS A 2 14.05 11.81 -7.34
N SER A 3 14.14 10.53 -7.01
CA SER A 3 13.00 9.59 -7.07
C SER A 3 11.78 10.03 -6.23
N SER A 4 11.99 10.87 -5.20
CA SER A 4 10.91 11.48 -4.41
C SER A 4 10.14 12.58 -5.13
N GLU A 5 10.79 13.27 -6.07
CA GLU A 5 10.22 14.34 -6.90
C GLU A 5 9.45 13.74 -8.08
N GLU A 6 9.97 12.64 -8.65
CA GLU A 6 9.31 11.82 -9.68
C GLU A 6 8.03 11.18 -9.18
N LEU A 7 8.09 10.59 -7.99
CA LEU A 7 6.90 10.05 -7.32
C LEU A 7 5.86 11.14 -7.04
N MET A 8 6.29 12.36 -6.68
CA MET A 8 5.39 13.47 -6.36
C MET A 8 4.65 13.99 -7.58
N LEU A 9 5.35 14.12 -8.72
CA LEU A 9 4.76 14.53 -9.99
C LEU A 9 3.78 13.47 -10.51
N LEU A 10 4.13 12.18 -10.38
CA LEU A 10 3.21 11.08 -10.69
C LEU A 10 1.99 11.04 -9.75
N LEU A 11 2.15 11.37 -8.47
CA LEU A 11 1.03 11.46 -7.52
C LEU A 11 0.06 12.58 -7.91
N GLU A 12 0.58 13.75 -8.28
CA GLU A 12 -0.24 14.89 -8.72
C GLU A 12 -0.98 14.59 -10.03
N LEU A 13 -0.29 14.01 -11.02
CA LEU A 13 -0.88 13.64 -12.32
C LEU A 13 -1.97 12.56 -12.22
N ASN A 14 -1.94 11.72 -11.19
CA ASN A 14 -2.94 10.67 -10.95
C ASN A 14 -4.06 11.10 -9.98
N GLY A 15 -4.19 12.39 -9.69
CA GLY A 15 -5.29 12.94 -8.88
C GLY A 15 -5.16 12.70 -7.37
N PHE A 16 -3.95 12.43 -6.86
CA PHE A 16 -3.71 12.34 -5.42
C PHE A 16 -3.48 13.75 -4.83
N ASP A 17 -4.15 14.07 -3.72
CA ASP A 17 -3.96 15.37 -3.01
C ASP A 17 -2.55 15.46 -2.39
N THR A 18 -1.63 16.10 -3.10
CA THR A 18 -0.24 16.34 -2.70
C THR A 18 -0.05 17.52 -1.73
N ARG A 19 -1.14 18.24 -1.37
CA ARG A 19 -1.07 19.48 -0.59
C ARG A 19 -0.78 19.27 0.90
N LYS A 20 -0.84 18.04 1.42
CA LYS A 20 -0.48 17.75 2.82
C LYS A 20 1.03 17.55 2.98
N PHE A 21 1.73 18.68 3.15
CA PHE A 21 3.04 18.85 3.85
C PHE A 21 4.33 18.95 3.02
N LYS A 22 4.42 18.42 1.78
CA LYS A 22 5.68 18.47 0.98
C LYS A 22 5.81 19.71 0.09
N LEU A 23 4.73 20.19 -0.50
CA LEU A 23 4.74 21.35 -1.43
C LEU A 23 5.31 22.62 -0.79
N LYS A 24 4.97 22.91 0.48
CA LYS A 24 5.40 24.12 1.19
C LYS A 24 6.93 24.19 1.37
N LYS A 25 7.56 23.06 1.70
CA LYS A 25 9.02 22.97 1.93
C LYS A 25 9.83 22.93 0.63
N GLN A 26 9.23 22.48 -0.46
CA GLN A 26 9.88 22.36 -1.76
C GLN A 26 9.80 23.68 -2.55
N LEU A 27 8.66 24.37 -2.49
CA LEU A 27 8.51 25.76 -2.96
C LEU A 27 9.40 26.75 -2.20
N GLU A 28 9.61 26.55 -0.90
CA GLU A 28 10.58 27.33 -0.10
C GLU A 28 12.03 27.12 -0.57
N TYR A 29 12.35 25.93 -1.09
CA TYR A 29 13.69 25.59 -1.58
C TYR A 29 13.92 26.07 -3.02
N GLU A 30 12.90 25.98 -3.88
CA GLU A 30 12.92 26.46 -5.28
C GLU A 30 13.00 27.99 -5.40
N LYS A 31 12.50 28.75 -4.41
CA LYS A 31 12.76 30.20 -4.33
C LYS A 31 14.24 30.57 -4.21
N THR A 32 15.13 29.62 -3.90
CA THR A 32 16.52 29.89 -3.53
C THR A 32 17.62 29.34 -4.44
N GLY A 33 17.34 28.61 -5.53
CA GLY A 33 18.44 28.33 -6.47
C GLY A 33 18.26 27.28 -7.58
N ASN A 34 18.31 27.81 -8.80
CA ASN A 34 18.94 27.30 -10.03
C ASN A 34 18.16 26.29 -10.92
N LEU A 35 17.77 26.78 -12.11
CA LEU A 35 16.81 26.24 -13.08
C LEU A 35 17.48 25.56 -14.30
N GLU A 36 18.78 25.24 -14.26
CA GLU A 36 19.48 24.75 -15.47
C GLU A 36 19.18 23.29 -15.86
N LEU A 37 18.54 22.51 -14.99
CA LEU A 37 18.28 21.08 -15.21
C LEU A 37 17.06 20.77 -16.10
N TYR A 38 16.30 21.78 -16.52
CA TYR A 38 15.05 21.64 -17.29
C TYR A 38 15.22 21.68 -18.81
N LYS A 39 16.43 21.91 -19.33
CA LYS A 39 16.64 22.13 -20.79
C LYS A 39 16.56 20.89 -21.67
N HIS A 40 16.44 19.67 -21.12
CA HIS A 40 16.67 18.43 -21.90
C HIS A 40 15.62 17.32 -21.76
N LYS A 41 14.35 17.59 -21.40
CA LYS A 41 13.28 16.58 -21.45
C LYS A 41 12.05 17.08 -22.21
N LYS A 42 11.45 16.19 -23.02
CA LYS A 42 10.30 16.52 -23.87
C LYS A 42 9.05 16.70 -23.00
N TYR A 43 8.29 17.74 -23.31
CA TYR A 43 7.04 18.12 -22.64
C TYR A 43 5.98 16.99 -22.68
N ALA A 44 6.05 16.09 -23.66
CA ALA A 44 5.21 14.89 -23.77
C ALA A 44 5.43 13.86 -22.65
N ASP A 45 6.64 13.79 -22.06
CA ASP A 45 6.91 12.95 -20.87
C ASP A 45 6.32 13.58 -19.59
N LEU A 46 5.85 14.84 -19.68
CA LEU A 46 5.29 15.64 -18.60
C LEU A 46 3.78 15.92 -18.78
N ILE A 47 3.20 15.56 -19.93
CA ILE A 47 1.78 15.77 -20.25
C ILE A 47 1.14 14.42 -20.57
N VAL A 48 0.41 13.89 -19.60
CA VAL A 48 -0.85 13.17 -19.87
C VAL A 48 -1.83 13.62 -18.78
N CYS A 49 -2.27 14.87 -18.89
CA CYS A 49 -3.09 15.56 -17.89
C CYS A 49 -4.37 16.16 -18.49
N HIS A 50 -4.99 15.48 -19.48
CA HIS A 50 -6.32 15.86 -19.96
C HIS A 50 -7.46 15.02 -19.37
N TYR A 51 -7.20 13.83 -18.83
CA TYR A 51 -8.25 12.98 -18.25
C TYR A 51 -8.42 13.13 -16.72
N THR A 52 -7.55 13.90 -16.06
CA THR A 52 -7.55 14.10 -14.59
C THR A 52 -7.79 15.53 -14.15
N PHE A 53 -7.95 16.48 -15.09
CA PHE A 53 -8.36 17.83 -14.73
C PHE A 53 -9.88 17.81 -14.47
N ASN A 54 -10.25 17.88 -13.19
CA ASN A 54 -11.60 18.26 -12.78
C ASN A 54 -11.81 19.75 -13.11
N GLU A 55 -11.93 20.08 -14.39
CA GLU A 55 -12.82 21.16 -14.77
C GLU A 55 -14.23 20.60 -14.70
N ASP A 56 -14.87 20.79 -13.54
CA ASP A 56 -16.19 20.29 -13.14
C ASP A 56 -17.36 20.84 -14.00
N ALA A 57 -17.09 21.49 -15.14
CA ALA A 57 -18.10 22.23 -15.89
C ALA A 57 -18.72 21.44 -17.04
N ASP A 58 -18.00 20.50 -17.65
CA ASP A 58 -18.47 19.84 -18.88
C ASP A 58 -18.24 18.32 -18.86
N PHE A 59 -19.25 17.60 -18.37
CA PHE A 59 -19.25 16.13 -18.33
C PHE A 59 -19.72 15.50 -19.64
N TYR A 60 -20.54 16.21 -20.43
CA TYR A 60 -21.23 15.67 -21.60
C TYR A 60 -20.33 15.56 -22.85
N HIS A 61 -19.24 16.32 -22.89
CA HIS A 61 -18.23 16.27 -23.95
C HIS A 61 -17.05 15.34 -23.62
N ARG A 62 -17.13 14.62 -22.49
CA ARG A 62 -16.11 13.63 -22.10
C ARG A 62 -16.44 12.27 -22.67
N ASN A 63 -15.45 11.40 -22.76
CA ASN A 63 -15.67 10.00 -23.08
C ASN A 63 -16.55 9.34 -21.99
N PRO A 64 -17.73 8.77 -22.32
CA PRO A 64 -18.69 8.25 -21.34
C PRO A 64 -18.14 7.05 -20.54
N LEU A 65 -17.12 6.35 -21.07
CA LEU A 65 -16.45 5.24 -20.39
C LEU A 65 -15.64 5.69 -19.17
N THR A 66 -15.39 7.00 -19.04
CA THR A 66 -14.73 7.61 -17.88
C THR A 66 -15.68 7.95 -16.73
N TYR A 67 -16.97 7.60 -16.86
CA TYR A 67 -18.00 7.87 -15.86
C TYR A 67 -17.56 7.44 -14.45
N GLN A 68 -17.82 8.33 -13.49
CA GLN A 68 -17.62 8.08 -12.07
C GLN A 68 -18.94 8.28 -11.31
N VAL A 69 -19.17 7.47 -10.28
CA VAL A 69 -20.40 7.50 -9.47
C VAL A 69 -20.63 8.86 -8.77
N ASN A 70 -19.57 9.64 -8.59
CA ASN A 70 -19.60 10.96 -7.97
C ASN A 70 -19.97 12.10 -8.94
N TRP A 71 -20.17 11.83 -10.24
CA TRP A 71 -20.68 12.83 -11.19
C TRP A 71 -22.09 13.29 -10.81
N ASN A 72 -22.52 14.45 -11.32
CA ASN A 72 -23.84 15.00 -11.03
C ASN A 72 -24.95 13.98 -11.36
N GLN A 73 -26.01 13.94 -10.55
CA GLN A 73 -27.13 12.98 -10.66
C GLN A 73 -27.91 13.07 -11.99
N GLU A 74 -27.66 14.12 -12.77
CA GLU A 74 -28.25 14.41 -14.08
C GLU A 74 -27.61 13.60 -15.22
N VAL A 75 -26.38 13.10 -15.04
CA VAL A 75 -25.68 12.26 -16.03
C VAL A 75 -25.97 10.79 -15.72
N ARG A 76 -26.83 10.15 -16.54
CA ARG A 76 -27.34 8.78 -16.30
C ARG A 76 -27.15 7.85 -17.49
N SER A 77 -27.31 8.36 -18.70
CA SER A 77 -27.32 7.59 -19.93
C SER A 77 -26.22 8.03 -20.89
N MET A 78 -25.68 7.08 -21.65
CA MET A 78 -24.75 7.35 -22.74
C MET A 78 -25.35 8.26 -23.82
N ASP A 79 -26.68 8.25 -23.97
CA ASP A 79 -27.44 9.07 -24.91
C ASP A 79 -27.25 10.58 -24.75
N GLN A 80 -26.84 11.01 -23.55
CA GLN A 80 -26.69 12.42 -23.19
C GLN A 80 -25.35 13.01 -23.64
N PHE A 81 -24.42 12.18 -24.13
CA PHE A 81 -23.07 12.61 -24.49
C PHE A 81 -23.02 13.13 -25.93
N HIS A 82 -22.16 14.10 -26.14
CA HIS A 82 -21.90 14.69 -27.45
C HIS A 82 -21.02 13.77 -28.29
N ILE A 83 -21.34 13.70 -29.58
CA ILE A 83 -20.60 12.96 -30.58
C ILE A 83 -20.18 13.91 -31.71
N THR A 84 -19.00 13.64 -32.26
CA THR A 84 -18.47 14.31 -33.44
C THR A 84 -18.08 13.24 -34.46
N HIS A 85 -18.58 13.36 -35.69
CA HIS A 85 -18.25 12.43 -36.78
C HIS A 85 -18.11 13.23 -38.09
N PRO A 86 -17.22 12.86 -39.03
CA PRO A 86 -17.07 13.58 -40.30
C PRO A 86 -18.35 13.72 -41.14
N ASP A 87 -19.27 12.77 -40.98
CA ASP A 87 -20.59 12.80 -41.65
C ASP A 87 -21.64 13.63 -40.90
N LEU A 88 -21.28 14.25 -39.78
CA LEU A 88 -22.14 15.15 -39.00
C LEU A 88 -21.65 16.58 -39.14
N ASP A 89 -22.54 17.47 -39.60
CA ASP A 89 -22.21 18.88 -39.83
C ASP A 89 -21.92 19.66 -38.54
N ASN A 90 -22.42 19.19 -37.39
CA ASN A 90 -22.26 19.80 -36.07
C ASN A 90 -22.11 18.74 -34.98
N GLU A 91 -21.54 19.14 -33.85
CA GLU A 91 -21.56 18.36 -32.62
C GLU A 91 -23.00 18.24 -32.10
N ILE A 92 -23.46 17.00 -31.94
CA ILE A 92 -24.83 16.67 -31.50
C ILE A 92 -24.77 15.60 -30.42
N THR A 93 -25.81 15.50 -29.61
CA THR A 93 -25.90 14.40 -28.64
C THR A 93 -26.20 13.08 -29.35
N LEU A 94 -25.79 11.96 -28.76
CA LEU A 94 -26.11 10.63 -29.28
C LEU A 94 -27.63 10.46 -29.45
N LYS A 95 -28.44 10.97 -28.52
CA LYS A 95 -29.90 10.98 -28.64
C LYS A 95 -30.42 11.74 -29.86
N GLU A 96 -29.85 12.91 -30.15
CA GLU A 96 -30.24 13.71 -31.32
C GLU A 96 -29.86 13.00 -32.62
N PHE A 97 -28.66 12.41 -32.67
CA PHE A 97 -28.19 11.63 -33.80
C PHE A 97 -29.15 10.49 -34.17
N LEU A 98 -29.61 9.74 -33.16
CA LEU A 98 -30.52 8.61 -33.36
C LEU A 98 -31.88 9.02 -33.96
N ASN A 99 -32.27 10.28 -33.77
CA ASN A 99 -33.51 10.85 -34.29
C ASN A 99 -33.38 11.49 -35.68
N LEU A 100 -32.16 11.63 -36.23
CA LEU A 100 -31.94 12.18 -37.56
C LEU A 100 -32.51 11.26 -38.65
N LYS A 101 -33.29 11.83 -39.57
CA LYS A 101 -33.94 11.07 -40.65
C LYS A 101 -33.04 10.85 -41.87
N ASP A 102 -31.92 11.56 -41.93
CA ASP A 102 -31.07 11.64 -43.13
C ASP A 102 -30.18 10.41 -43.32
N PHE A 103 -30.03 9.59 -42.27
CA PHE A 103 -29.24 8.35 -42.32
C PHE A 103 -30.14 7.11 -42.35
N ASN A 104 -29.86 6.19 -43.28
CA ASN A 104 -30.45 4.86 -43.30
C ASN A 104 -29.87 3.97 -42.18
N GLN A 105 -30.47 2.81 -41.95
CA GLN A 105 -30.07 1.89 -40.87
C GLN A 105 -28.58 1.50 -40.92
N VAL A 106 -28.07 1.16 -42.11
CA VAL A 106 -26.68 0.72 -42.33
C VAL A 106 -25.69 1.84 -42.04
N ASN A 107 -25.98 3.06 -42.50
CA ASN A 107 -25.13 4.22 -42.27
C ASN A 107 -25.10 4.59 -40.79
N ARG A 108 -26.25 4.52 -40.09
CA ARG A 108 -26.28 4.77 -38.63
C ARG A 108 -25.46 3.77 -37.86
N GLU A 109 -25.59 2.49 -38.19
CA GLU A 109 -24.82 1.42 -37.59
C GLU A 109 -23.31 1.67 -37.77
N SER A 110 -22.88 1.98 -38.99
CA SER A 110 -21.47 2.33 -39.27
C SER A 110 -20.97 3.52 -38.45
N ILE A 111 -21.71 4.63 -38.44
CA ILE A 111 -21.33 5.84 -37.70
C ILE A 111 -21.27 5.56 -36.19
N LEU A 112 -22.20 4.77 -35.65
CA LEU A 112 -22.19 4.38 -34.24
C LEU A 112 -20.97 3.53 -33.91
N TYR A 113 -20.63 2.54 -34.73
CA TYR A 113 -19.42 1.75 -34.53
C TYR A 113 -18.18 2.62 -34.57
N ASP A 114 -18.05 3.52 -35.56
CA ASP A 114 -16.89 4.42 -35.66
C ASP A 114 -16.74 5.31 -34.42
N VAL A 115 -17.84 5.87 -33.90
CA VAL A 115 -17.82 6.70 -32.68
C VAL A 115 -17.49 5.87 -31.43
N LEU A 116 -18.15 4.72 -31.24
CA LEU A 116 -17.95 3.89 -30.06
C LEU A 116 -16.58 3.23 -30.04
N ASP A 117 -16.07 2.78 -31.18
CA ASP A 117 -14.73 2.21 -31.31
C ASP A 117 -13.67 3.26 -30.98
N ASN A 118 -13.84 4.49 -31.45
CA ASN A 118 -12.96 5.59 -31.06
C ASN A 118 -12.99 5.82 -29.54
N TRP A 119 -14.16 5.83 -28.90
CA TRP A 119 -14.24 5.94 -27.44
C TRP A 119 -13.57 4.77 -26.71
N VAL A 120 -13.75 3.54 -27.19
CA VAL A 120 -13.13 2.34 -26.62
C VAL A 120 -11.61 2.43 -26.74
N GLU A 121 -11.10 2.81 -27.91
CA GLU A 121 -9.67 2.93 -28.17
C GLU A 121 -9.02 4.03 -27.33
N GLU A 122 -9.59 5.24 -27.30
CA GLU A 122 -9.10 6.32 -26.45
C GLU A 122 -9.07 5.94 -24.97
N TYR A 123 -10.14 5.31 -24.48
CA TYR A 123 -10.22 4.88 -23.09
C TYR A 123 -9.25 3.73 -22.79
N ARG A 124 -9.05 2.81 -23.74
CA ARG A 124 -8.09 1.72 -23.64
C ARG A 124 -6.67 2.26 -23.52
N GLU A 125 -6.26 3.16 -24.42
CA GLU A 125 -4.94 3.78 -24.38
C GLU A 125 -4.73 4.54 -23.06
N SER A 126 -5.67 5.40 -22.69
CA SER A 126 -5.62 6.17 -21.45
C SER A 126 -5.50 5.27 -20.22
N SER A 127 -6.31 4.21 -20.13
CA SER A 127 -6.27 3.29 -19.00
C SER A 127 -5.01 2.42 -18.97
N ILE A 128 -4.44 2.02 -20.11
CA ILE A 128 -3.13 1.33 -20.16
C ILE A 128 -2.05 2.26 -19.63
N THR A 129 -1.96 3.49 -20.14
CA THR A 129 -0.97 4.48 -19.69
C THR A 129 -1.10 4.77 -18.20
N GLN A 130 -2.32 4.88 -17.67
CA GLN A 130 -2.55 5.05 -16.23
C GLN A 130 -2.02 3.86 -15.42
N MET A 131 -2.28 2.63 -15.86
CA MET A 131 -1.79 1.43 -15.18
C MET A 131 -0.26 1.34 -15.21
N GLU A 132 0.36 1.70 -16.32
CA GLU A 132 1.82 1.78 -16.45
C GLU A 132 2.40 2.82 -15.50
N ASN A 133 1.82 4.02 -15.46
CA ASN A 133 2.23 5.08 -14.54
C ASN A 133 2.11 4.63 -13.07
N LEU A 134 0.99 3.99 -12.69
CA LEU A 134 0.80 3.44 -11.34
C LEU A 134 1.83 2.34 -11.01
N ARG A 135 2.17 1.50 -11.99
CA ARG A 135 3.25 0.49 -11.85
C ARG A 135 4.61 1.17 -11.66
N GLU A 136 4.89 2.24 -12.40
CA GLU A 136 6.11 3.03 -12.26
C GLU A 136 6.19 3.72 -10.90
N MET A 137 5.10 4.27 -10.38
CA MET A 137 5.07 4.85 -9.03
C MET A 137 5.58 3.87 -7.97
N VAL A 138 5.15 2.60 -8.03
CA VAL A 138 5.63 1.56 -7.09
C VAL A 138 7.12 1.27 -7.29
N LYS A 139 7.61 1.26 -8.54
CA LYS A 139 9.04 1.08 -8.87
C LYS A 139 9.90 2.25 -8.35
N LEU A 140 9.37 3.47 -8.43
CA LEU A 140 10.01 4.74 -8.10
C LEU A 140 10.04 5.09 -6.62
N LEU A 141 9.22 4.44 -5.80
CA LEU A 141 9.44 4.43 -4.36
C LEU A 141 10.93 4.13 -4.08
N PRO A 142 11.51 4.51 -2.93
CA PRO A 142 12.94 4.29 -2.73
C PRO A 142 13.24 2.79 -2.61
N LYS A 143 14.04 2.25 -3.55
CA LYS A 143 14.46 0.82 -3.57
C LYS A 143 15.30 0.50 -2.33
N LYS A 144 15.33 -0.79 -1.94
CA LYS A 144 16.11 -1.38 -0.82
C LYS A 144 17.16 -0.40 -0.27
N SER A 145 16.78 0.46 0.68
CA SER A 145 17.79 1.31 1.29
C SER A 145 18.57 0.44 2.27
N LYS A 146 19.91 0.45 2.18
CA LYS A 146 20.78 -0.15 3.21
C LYS A 146 20.51 0.44 4.61
N LYS A 147 19.81 1.58 4.67
CA LYS A 147 19.41 2.31 5.88
C LYS A 147 18.38 1.53 6.71
N TYR A 148 17.47 0.79 6.08
CA TYR A 148 16.53 -0.05 6.81
C TYR A 148 17.16 -1.42 7.02
N LYS A 149 17.74 -1.66 8.19
CA LYS A 149 18.14 -3.01 8.63
C LYS A 149 17.01 -3.63 9.44
N LYS A 150 16.87 -4.96 9.37
CA LYS A 150 15.97 -5.68 10.27
C LYS A 150 16.59 -5.71 11.69
N PRO A 151 15.77 -5.82 12.74
CA PRO A 151 16.26 -6.14 14.07
C PRO A 151 17.17 -7.39 14.09
N SER A 152 18.05 -7.47 15.09
CA SER A 152 19.00 -8.58 15.20
C SER A 152 18.30 -9.87 15.63
N LYS A 153 18.52 -10.96 14.87
CA LYS A 153 18.06 -12.30 15.23
C LYS A 153 18.76 -12.83 16.48
N ILE A 154 20.01 -12.44 16.69
CA ILE A 154 20.79 -12.85 17.88
C ILE A 154 20.16 -12.26 19.14
N THR A 155 19.80 -10.98 19.12
CA THR A 155 19.14 -10.34 20.27
C THR A 155 17.76 -10.94 20.54
N PHE A 156 17.04 -11.36 19.49
CA PHE A 156 15.78 -12.08 19.65
C PHE A 156 16.00 -13.45 20.32
N LEU A 157 16.92 -14.27 19.81
CA LEU A 157 17.20 -15.60 20.37
C LEU A 157 17.70 -15.51 21.81
N THR A 158 18.61 -14.57 22.09
CA THR A 158 19.11 -14.33 23.45
C THR A 158 17.97 -13.95 24.40
N SER A 159 17.08 -13.02 24.03
CA SER A 159 15.94 -12.67 24.88
C SER A 159 15.03 -13.86 25.20
N VAL A 160 14.78 -14.74 24.21
CA VAL A 160 13.98 -15.95 24.40
C VAL A 160 14.68 -16.93 25.34
N ILE A 161 15.98 -17.17 25.15
CA ILE A 161 16.78 -18.06 25.99
C ILE A 161 16.83 -17.54 27.44
N LEU A 162 17.05 -16.24 27.63
CA LEU A 162 17.09 -15.63 28.96
C LEU A 162 15.72 -15.71 29.65
N ALA A 163 14.63 -15.45 28.94
CA ALA A 163 13.29 -15.64 29.49
C ALA A 163 13.04 -17.09 29.90
N LEU A 164 13.42 -18.05 29.06
CA LEU A 164 13.27 -19.48 29.34
C LEU A 164 14.06 -19.89 30.57
N LEU A 165 15.27 -19.37 30.78
CA LEU A 165 16.09 -19.68 31.95
C LEU A 165 15.37 -19.32 33.25
N ILE A 166 14.77 -18.12 33.34
CA ILE A 166 14.00 -17.75 34.53
C ILE A 166 12.72 -18.58 34.61
N MET A 167 11.98 -18.78 33.51
CA MET A 167 10.76 -19.61 33.53
C MET A 167 11.01 -21.04 34.03
N LEU A 168 12.15 -21.64 33.66
CA LEU A 168 12.51 -22.96 34.12
C LEU A 168 12.75 -22.98 35.63
N LEU A 169 13.34 -21.94 36.23
CA LEU A 169 13.43 -21.82 37.69
C LEU A 169 12.05 -21.90 38.37
N TYR A 170 11.01 -21.32 37.77
CA TYR A 170 9.64 -21.35 38.32
C TYR A 170 8.92 -22.68 38.12
N LYS A 171 9.11 -23.33 36.98
CA LYS A 171 8.21 -24.42 36.53
C LYS A 171 8.86 -25.79 36.46
N ALA A 172 10.16 -25.84 36.20
CA ALA A 172 10.89 -27.08 36.03
C ALA A 172 12.38 -26.88 36.41
N PRO A 173 12.69 -26.56 37.68
CA PRO A 173 14.05 -26.21 38.09
C PRO A 173 15.03 -27.38 37.88
N ASP A 174 14.55 -28.62 37.95
CA ASP A 174 15.37 -29.80 37.67
C ASP A 174 15.88 -29.85 36.22
N SER A 175 15.23 -29.17 35.27
CA SER A 175 15.74 -29.03 33.89
C SER A 175 17.00 -28.17 33.80
N LEU A 176 17.29 -27.36 34.83
CA LEU A 176 18.50 -26.55 34.93
C LEU A 176 19.63 -27.26 35.70
N LYS A 177 19.34 -28.40 36.33
CA LYS A 177 20.29 -29.23 37.07
C LYS A 177 20.94 -30.24 36.10
N PRO A 178 22.27 -30.20 35.90
CA PRO A 178 22.94 -31.06 34.93
C PRO A 178 23.02 -32.52 35.43
N SER A 179 22.04 -33.34 35.04
CA SER A 179 21.90 -34.74 35.46
C SER A 179 23.00 -35.69 34.94
N PHE A 180 23.86 -35.26 34.01
CA PHE A 180 24.95 -36.10 33.46
C PHE A 180 26.34 -35.79 34.05
N LEU A 181 26.48 -34.69 34.83
CA LEU A 181 27.73 -34.24 35.46
C LEU A 181 27.67 -34.40 36.98
N ILE A 182 27.00 -35.46 37.44
CA ILE A 182 26.78 -35.76 38.86
C ILE A 182 28.14 -35.88 39.54
N GLY A 183 28.44 -34.91 40.42
CA GLY A 183 29.68 -34.84 41.20
C GLY A 183 30.59 -33.64 40.91
N MET A 184 30.63 -33.11 39.67
CA MET A 184 31.47 -31.94 39.34
C MET A 184 30.77 -30.59 39.56
N LEU A 185 29.43 -30.58 39.67
CA LEU A 185 28.62 -29.36 39.73
C LEU A 185 27.61 -29.34 40.91
N SER A 186 27.90 -29.99 42.03
CA SER A 186 27.03 -29.94 43.23
C SER A 186 26.76 -28.52 43.73
N PHE A 187 27.74 -27.62 43.55
CA PHE A 187 27.59 -26.19 43.79
C PHE A 187 26.49 -25.55 42.94
N TRP A 188 26.31 -25.98 41.68
CA TRP A 188 25.31 -25.44 40.78
C TRP A 188 23.88 -25.89 41.15
N GLU A 189 23.72 -27.14 41.58
CA GLU A 189 22.45 -27.64 42.08
C GLU A 189 22.01 -26.88 43.34
N THR A 190 22.96 -26.66 44.27
CA THR A 190 22.72 -25.88 45.48
C THR A 190 22.26 -24.45 45.13
N ILE A 191 22.93 -23.80 44.18
CA ILE A 191 22.51 -22.47 43.71
C ILE A 191 21.08 -22.51 43.18
N ILE A 192 20.73 -23.49 42.34
CA ILE A 192 19.37 -23.56 41.78
C ILE A 192 18.34 -23.71 42.89
N ASP A 193 18.58 -24.60 43.85
CA ASP A 193 17.67 -24.83 44.97
C ASP A 193 17.51 -23.59 45.84
N ASP A 194 18.60 -22.87 46.13
CA ASP A 194 18.57 -21.60 46.87
C ASP A 194 17.72 -20.53 46.14
N TYR A 195 17.89 -20.41 44.82
CA TYR A 195 17.09 -19.48 44.01
C TYR A 195 15.61 -19.88 43.97
N VAL A 196 15.32 -21.17 43.83
CA VAL A 196 13.94 -21.68 43.85
C VAL A 196 13.30 -21.39 45.21
N GLN A 197 14.02 -21.62 46.30
CA GLN A 197 13.53 -21.31 47.64
C GLN A 197 13.22 -19.81 47.79
N LEU A 198 14.13 -18.93 47.35
CA LEU A 198 13.87 -17.48 47.36
C LEU A 198 12.63 -17.07 46.57
N LEU A 199 12.34 -17.75 45.45
CA LEU A 199 11.16 -17.47 44.64
C LEU A 199 9.84 -17.78 45.37
N TYR A 200 9.85 -18.71 46.33
CA TYR A 200 8.68 -19.05 47.15
C TYR A 200 8.63 -18.23 48.45
N ASP A 201 9.79 -17.99 49.08
CA ASP A 201 9.87 -17.36 50.40
C ASP A 201 9.75 -15.83 50.33
N VAL A 202 10.11 -15.21 49.21
CA VAL A 202 10.17 -13.75 49.06
C VAL A 202 9.28 -13.25 47.92
N PRO A 203 8.04 -12.80 48.21
CA PRO A 203 7.05 -12.45 47.17
C PRO A 203 7.49 -11.34 46.21
N TRP A 204 8.22 -10.32 46.69
CA TRP A 204 8.70 -9.23 45.84
C TRP A 204 9.84 -9.68 44.91
N TYR A 205 10.64 -10.65 45.33
CA TYR A 205 11.70 -11.25 44.52
C TYR A 205 11.09 -12.10 43.39
N SER A 206 10.06 -12.86 43.71
CA SER A 206 9.22 -13.56 42.74
C SER A 206 8.57 -12.59 41.74
N PHE A 207 8.04 -11.46 42.21
CA PHE A 207 7.52 -10.42 41.31
C PHE A 207 8.60 -9.90 40.34
N LEU A 208 9.82 -9.63 40.83
CA LEU A 208 10.94 -9.18 40.01
C LEU A 208 11.28 -10.18 38.89
N GLY A 209 11.28 -11.48 39.20
CA GLY A 209 11.50 -12.54 38.20
C GLY A 209 10.42 -12.57 37.11
N ASN A 210 9.16 -12.41 37.49
CA ASN A 210 8.06 -12.31 36.52
C ASN A 210 8.17 -11.06 35.63
N VAL A 211 8.56 -9.92 36.19
CA VAL A 211 8.82 -8.69 35.40
C VAL A 211 9.96 -8.90 34.42
N ALA A 212 11.06 -9.54 34.83
CA ALA A 212 12.18 -9.88 33.94
C ALA A 212 11.73 -10.76 32.76
N ILE A 213 10.95 -11.80 33.04
CA ILE A 213 10.35 -12.68 32.02
C ILE A 213 9.49 -11.86 31.05
N PHE A 214 8.56 -11.06 31.58
CA PHE A 214 7.62 -10.29 30.76
C PHE A 214 8.33 -9.33 29.81
N LEU A 215 9.34 -8.59 30.31
CA LEU A 215 10.12 -7.66 29.50
C LEU A 215 10.92 -8.38 28.40
N MET A 216 11.52 -9.54 28.69
CA MET A 216 12.26 -10.32 27.70
C MET A 216 11.35 -10.88 26.59
N ILE A 217 10.17 -11.39 26.95
CA ILE A 217 9.18 -11.84 25.96
C ILE A 217 8.61 -10.66 25.16
N GLY A 218 8.28 -9.55 25.84
CA GLY A 218 7.80 -8.32 25.22
C GLY A 218 8.74 -7.85 24.11
N TYR A 219 10.03 -7.80 24.43
CA TYR A 219 11.07 -7.50 23.45
C TYR A 219 11.08 -8.49 22.28
N ALA A 220 11.02 -9.80 22.56
CA ALA A 220 11.03 -10.82 21.52
C ALA A 220 9.84 -10.68 20.55
N VAL A 221 8.64 -10.41 21.10
CA VAL A 221 7.43 -10.16 20.33
C VAL A 221 7.56 -8.92 19.46
N LEU A 222 8.00 -7.79 20.04
CA LEU A 222 8.18 -6.53 19.31
C LEU A 222 9.26 -6.63 18.22
N ASN A 223 10.37 -7.32 18.50
CA ASN A 223 11.42 -7.59 17.52
C ASN A 223 10.88 -8.38 16.31
N ASN A 224 10.10 -9.43 16.57
CA ASN A 224 9.49 -10.23 15.50
C ASN A 224 8.44 -9.42 14.72
N PHE A 225 7.59 -8.65 15.40
CA PHE A 225 6.61 -7.78 14.77
C PHE A 225 7.26 -6.77 13.82
N ILE A 226 8.25 -6.01 14.29
CA ILE A 226 8.99 -5.03 13.48
C ILE A 226 9.71 -5.73 12.30
N SER A 227 10.29 -6.91 12.55
CA SER A 227 10.95 -7.69 11.51
C SER A 227 10.00 -8.14 10.39
N ARG A 228 8.78 -8.56 10.75
CA ARG A 228 7.71 -8.95 9.81
C ARG A 228 7.21 -7.73 9.06
N TYR A 229 6.86 -6.65 9.75
CA TYR A 229 6.41 -5.40 9.13
C TYR A 229 7.40 -4.89 8.08
N ILE A 230 8.68 -4.80 8.42
CA ILE A 230 9.74 -4.39 7.49
C ILE A 230 9.87 -5.37 6.31
N ARG A 231 9.65 -6.67 6.51
CA ARG A 231 9.67 -7.66 5.42
C ARG A 231 8.49 -7.45 4.49
N ASP A 232 7.30 -7.20 5.04
CA ASP A 232 6.06 -7.13 4.28
C ASP A 232 6.03 -5.86 3.42
N VAL A 233 6.39 -4.69 3.97
CA VAL A 233 6.52 -3.47 3.16
C VAL A 233 7.60 -3.59 2.08
N ARG A 234 8.64 -4.42 2.29
CA ARG A 234 9.64 -4.70 1.24
C ARG A 234 9.15 -5.67 0.18
N SER A 235 8.38 -6.69 0.56
CA SER A 235 7.92 -7.72 -0.36
C SER A 235 6.80 -7.19 -1.25
N GLU A 236 5.96 -6.32 -0.71
CA GLU A 236 4.90 -5.58 -1.42
C GLU A 236 5.40 -4.70 -2.56
N LYS A 237 6.70 -4.38 -2.59
CA LYS A 237 7.31 -3.55 -3.63
C LYS A 237 7.96 -4.33 -4.79
N ASN A 238 8.31 -5.59 -4.57
CA ASN A 238 9.08 -6.37 -5.54
C ASN A 238 8.18 -7.43 -6.18
N LYS A 239 8.40 -8.70 -5.85
CA LYS A 239 7.74 -9.84 -6.49
C LYS A 239 6.21 -9.82 -6.33
N ARG A 240 5.70 -9.34 -5.20
CA ARG A 240 4.25 -9.26 -4.97
C ARG A 240 3.61 -8.15 -5.79
N ALA A 241 4.22 -6.96 -5.86
CA ALA A 241 3.72 -5.89 -6.73
C ALA A 241 3.60 -6.36 -8.17
N GLU A 242 4.67 -6.94 -8.71
CA GLU A 242 4.70 -7.39 -10.11
C GLU A 242 3.60 -8.41 -10.40
N GLN A 243 3.50 -9.47 -9.59
CA GLN A 243 2.43 -10.47 -9.73
C GLN A 243 1.02 -9.87 -9.58
N THR A 244 0.84 -8.90 -8.69
CA THR A 244 -0.44 -8.21 -8.51
C THR A 244 -0.78 -7.34 -9.72
N PHE A 245 0.19 -6.59 -10.26
CA PHE A 245 -0.01 -5.78 -11.47
C PHE A 245 -0.29 -6.66 -12.69
N ASP A 246 0.45 -7.75 -12.88
CA ASP A 246 0.23 -8.65 -14.02
C ASP A 246 -1.15 -9.32 -13.95
N LYS A 247 -1.59 -9.75 -12.75
CA LYS A 247 -2.95 -10.28 -12.55
C LYS A 247 -4.01 -9.23 -12.91
N TRP A 248 -3.85 -8.01 -12.40
CA TRP A 248 -4.86 -7.00 -12.63
C TRP A 248 -4.83 -6.43 -14.05
N GLU A 249 -3.71 -6.50 -14.76
CA GLU A 249 -3.65 -6.23 -16.20
C GLU A 249 -4.56 -7.19 -16.97
N GLN A 250 -4.58 -8.47 -16.58
CA GLN A 250 -5.52 -9.45 -17.12
C GLN A 250 -6.97 -9.10 -16.75
N ASP A 251 -7.23 -8.81 -15.47
CA ASP A 251 -8.59 -8.41 -15.02
C ASP A 251 -9.10 -7.16 -15.78
N MET A 252 -8.20 -6.21 -16.08
CA MET A 252 -8.52 -5.02 -16.88
C MET A 252 -8.81 -5.34 -18.34
N LYS A 253 -8.05 -6.25 -18.97
CA LYS A 253 -8.34 -6.73 -20.33
C LYS A 253 -9.72 -7.37 -20.40
N ASP A 254 -10.03 -8.26 -19.46
CA ASP A 254 -11.31 -8.95 -19.39
C ASP A 254 -12.47 -7.96 -19.14
N SER A 255 -12.26 -6.95 -18.30
CA SER A 255 -13.26 -5.92 -18.04
C SER A 255 -13.50 -5.00 -19.23
N ARG A 256 -12.46 -4.66 -20.01
CA ARG A 256 -12.61 -3.87 -21.25
C ARG A 256 -13.33 -4.66 -22.33
N LEU A 257 -13.05 -5.96 -22.47
CA LEU A 257 -13.77 -6.83 -23.40
C LEU A 257 -15.27 -6.88 -23.09
N LYS A 258 -15.63 -6.98 -21.80
CA LYS A 258 -17.03 -6.90 -21.37
C LYS A 258 -17.66 -5.54 -21.67
N GLN A 259 -16.92 -4.46 -21.42
CA GLN A 259 -17.38 -3.10 -21.72
C GLN A 259 -17.64 -2.92 -23.22
N ALA A 260 -16.75 -3.39 -24.08
CA ALA A 260 -16.92 -3.36 -25.54
C ALA A 260 -18.13 -4.20 -25.99
N GLY A 261 -18.34 -5.40 -25.43
CA GLY A 261 -19.52 -6.20 -25.74
C GLY A 261 -20.85 -5.53 -25.37
N ILE A 262 -20.90 -4.79 -24.25
CA ILE A 262 -22.09 -4.00 -23.87
C ILE A 262 -22.35 -2.88 -24.89
N LEU A 263 -21.30 -2.26 -25.43
CA LEU A 263 -21.43 -1.21 -26.45
C LEU A 263 -21.88 -1.78 -27.80
N GLU A 264 -21.39 -2.96 -28.18
CA GLU A 264 -21.84 -3.69 -29.38
C GLU A 264 -23.33 -4.05 -29.28
N ASP A 265 -23.75 -4.67 -28.16
CA ASP A 265 -25.16 -4.98 -27.87
C ASP A 265 -26.04 -3.73 -27.92
N TYR A 266 -25.51 -2.59 -27.47
CA TYR A 266 -26.19 -1.30 -27.52
C TYR A 266 -26.44 -0.83 -28.96
N VAL A 267 -25.44 -0.86 -29.85
CA VAL A 267 -25.61 -0.49 -31.26
C VAL A 267 -26.71 -1.33 -31.90
N ASP A 268 -26.67 -2.64 -31.69
CA ASP A 268 -27.64 -3.60 -32.21
C ASP A 268 -29.09 -3.29 -31.81
N ILE A 269 -29.30 -2.86 -30.57
CA ILE A 269 -30.62 -2.51 -30.03
C ILE A 269 -31.12 -1.20 -30.64
N VAL A 270 -30.25 -0.20 -30.68
CA VAL A 270 -30.61 1.17 -31.04
C VAL A 270 -30.83 1.36 -32.54
N VAL A 271 -30.06 0.63 -33.36
CA VAL A 271 -30.26 0.58 -34.81
C VAL A 271 -31.64 -0.02 -35.15
N LYS A 272 -32.11 -1.00 -34.37
CA LYS A 272 -33.41 -1.68 -34.58
C LYS A 272 -34.58 -0.91 -33.93
N ASN A 273 -34.38 -0.32 -32.76
CA ASN A 273 -35.41 0.39 -31.98
C ASN A 273 -34.80 1.64 -31.33
N PRO A 274 -34.73 2.78 -32.04
CA PRO A 274 -34.13 4.02 -31.53
C PRO A 274 -34.79 4.51 -30.23
N ASP A 275 -36.09 4.27 -30.05
CA ASP A 275 -36.85 4.68 -28.86
C ASP A 275 -36.43 3.93 -27.57
N LYS A 276 -35.61 2.88 -27.69
CA LYS A 276 -35.11 2.06 -26.57
C LYS A 276 -33.61 2.26 -26.29
N SER A 277 -33.06 3.43 -26.62
CA SER A 277 -31.63 3.72 -26.52
C SER A 277 -31.07 3.90 -25.10
N GLU A 278 -31.82 3.70 -24.02
CA GLU A 278 -31.30 4.06 -22.71
C GLU A 278 -30.25 3.05 -22.20
N LEU A 279 -28.96 3.36 -22.39
CA LEU A 279 -27.84 2.64 -21.80
C LEU A 279 -27.34 3.35 -20.54
N GLU A 280 -27.60 2.73 -19.39
CA GLU A 280 -27.12 3.25 -18.11
C GLU A 280 -25.58 3.18 -17.99
N LEU A 281 -24.94 4.33 -17.74
CA LEU A 281 -23.48 4.43 -17.61
C LEU A 281 -22.88 3.55 -16.51
N LYS A 282 -23.68 3.21 -15.49
CA LYS A 282 -23.28 2.30 -14.41
C LYS A 282 -22.89 0.91 -14.92
N GLN A 283 -23.41 0.49 -16.07
CA GLN A 283 -23.07 -0.79 -16.68
C GLN A 283 -21.65 -0.78 -17.28
N LEU A 284 -21.13 0.40 -17.64
CA LEU A 284 -19.82 0.58 -18.27
C LEU A 284 -18.69 0.85 -17.27
N ILE A 285 -18.97 0.92 -15.97
CA ILE A 285 -18.02 1.38 -14.94
C ILE A 285 -16.95 0.35 -14.52
N GLY A 286 -17.01 -0.88 -15.05
CA GLY A 286 -16.14 -1.99 -14.63
C GLY A 286 -14.64 -1.64 -14.60
N PRO A 287 -14.07 -1.12 -15.71
CA PRO A 287 -12.65 -0.78 -15.76
C PRO A 287 -12.26 0.39 -14.84
N SER A 288 -13.14 1.38 -14.61
CA SER A 288 -12.83 2.50 -13.72
C SER A 288 -12.80 2.07 -12.26
N ILE A 289 -13.72 1.18 -11.84
CA ILE A 289 -13.66 0.53 -10.51
C ILE A 289 -12.32 -0.20 -10.31
N LEU A 290 -11.84 -0.89 -11.34
CA LEU A 290 -10.55 -1.56 -11.27
C LEU A 290 -9.43 -0.53 -11.13
N LEU A 291 -9.36 0.51 -11.96
CA LEU A 291 -8.36 1.58 -11.84
C LEU A 291 -8.34 2.22 -10.44
N ASP A 292 -9.50 2.44 -9.82
CA ASP A 292 -9.57 2.98 -8.45
C ASP A 292 -8.99 2.00 -7.42
N LYS A 293 -9.25 0.69 -7.56
CA LYS A 293 -8.59 -0.32 -6.72
C LYS A 293 -7.07 -0.31 -6.88
N PHE A 294 -6.56 -0.07 -8.09
CA PHE A 294 -5.12 0.08 -8.30
C PHE A 294 -4.58 1.32 -7.59
N LYS A 295 -5.25 2.46 -7.74
CA LYS A 295 -4.88 3.71 -7.06
C LYS A 295 -4.83 3.50 -5.55
N ASP A 296 -5.86 2.89 -4.97
CA ASP A 296 -5.94 2.59 -3.54
C ASP A 296 -4.78 1.69 -3.07
N TYR A 297 -4.41 0.70 -3.88
CA TYR A 297 -3.29 -0.18 -3.57
C TYR A 297 -1.95 0.56 -3.60
N VAL A 298 -1.71 1.41 -4.60
CA VAL A 298 -0.51 2.24 -4.67
C VAL A 298 -0.45 3.20 -3.47
N GLN A 299 -1.56 3.85 -3.11
CA GLN A 299 -1.64 4.68 -1.90
C GLN A 299 -1.34 3.88 -0.63
N MET A 300 -1.87 2.66 -0.51
CA MET A 300 -1.63 1.81 0.66
C MET A 300 -0.13 1.50 0.79
N ILE A 301 0.54 1.14 -0.31
CA ILE A 301 1.98 0.88 -0.32
C ILE A 301 2.74 2.14 0.10
N GLU A 302 2.39 3.29 -0.49
CA GLU A 302 3.03 4.56 -0.17
C GLU A 302 2.88 4.92 1.31
N LYS A 303 1.65 4.88 1.85
CA LYS A 303 1.35 5.16 3.26
C LYS A 303 2.16 4.26 4.20
N ARG A 304 2.24 2.96 3.90
CA ARG A 304 3.06 2.01 4.67
C ARG A 304 4.55 2.36 4.60
N TYR A 305 5.03 2.75 3.43
CA TYR A 305 6.43 3.13 3.25
C TYR A 305 6.79 4.44 3.96
N ASP A 306 5.91 5.44 3.88
CA ASP A 306 6.10 6.73 4.55
C ASP A 306 6.06 6.56 6.07
N TRP A 307 5.09 5.81 6.59
CA TRP A 307 5.04 5.46 8.01
C TRP A 307 6.32 4.76 8.46
N MET A 308 6.77 3.75 7.72
CA MET A 308 8.04 3.08 8.03
C MET A 308 9.18 4.09 8.04
N THR A 309 9.30 4.96 7.04
CA THR A 309 10.38 5.94 6.92
C THR A 309 10.38 6.95 8.06
N LYS A 310 9.20 7.47 8.42
CA LYS A 310 8.99 8.45 9.49
C LYS A 310 9.31 7.87 10.86
N TYR A 311 8.82 6.66 11.16
CA TYR A 311 8.92 6.06 12.48
C TYR A 311 10.07 5.07 12.64
N TYR A 312 10.83 4.75 11.58
CA TYR A 312 11.92 3.76 11.62
C TYR A 312 12.89 4.04 12.78
N LYS A 313 13.40 5.27 12.87
CA LYS A 313 14.38 5.66 13.90
C LYS A 313 13.80 5.54 15.30
N THR A 314 12.54 5.93 15.48
CA THR A 314 11.83 5.86 16.75
C THR A 314 11.60 4.42 17.17
N MET A 315 11.08 3.56 16.28
CA MET A 315 10.87 2.14 16.54
C MET A 315 12.17 1.44 16.96
N PHE A 316 13.28 1.70 16.26
CA PHE A 316 14.57 1.09 16.62
C PHE A 316 15.15 1.61 17.92
N ARG A 317 14.92 2.88 18.27
CA ARG A 317 15.31 3.42 19.57
C ARG A 317 14.51 2.78 20.70
N LEU A 318 13.18 2.68 20.54
CA LEU A 318 12.31 2.04 21.52
C LEU A 318 12.69 0.57 21.72
N LEU A 319 12.88 -0.17 20.63
CA LEU A 319 13.28 -1.58 20.68
C LEU A 319 14.63 -1.77 21.38
N ARG A 320 15.61 -0.87 21.17
CA ARG A 320 16.89 -0.90 21.90
C ARG A 320 16.73 -0.57 23.38
N LEU A 321 15.94 0.45 23.71
CA LEU A 321 15.70 0.85 25.09
C LEU A 321 15.02 -0.26 25.86
N GLU A 322 14.01 -0.89 25.27
CA GLU A 322 13.33 -2.06 25.83
C GLU A 322 14.29 -3.22 26.07
N TYR A 323 15.15 -3.54 25.09
CA TYR A 323 16.15 -4.60 25.26
C TYR A 323 17.11 -4.32 26.42
N VAL A 324 17.64 -3.10 26.50
CA VAL A 324 18.56 -2.69 27.57
C VAL A 324 17.86 -2.76 28.91
N LEU A 325 16.62 -2.27 29.00
CA LEU A 325 15.81 -2.34 30.21
C LEU A 325 15.57 -3.79 30.63
N ALA A 326 15.12 -4.64 29.71
CA ALA A 326 14.88 -6.07 29.96
C ALA A 326 16.15 -6.76 30.46
N PHE A 327 17.29 -6.49 29.82
CA PHE A 327 18.58 -7.07 30.18
C PHE A 327 19.08 -6.60 31.56
N VAL A 328 18.91 -5.32 31.88
CA VAL A 328 19.25 -4.78 33.21
C VAL A 328 18.39 -5.43 34.28
N VAL A 329 17.07 -5.53 34.07
CA VAL A 329 16.15 -6.18 35.03
C VAL A 329 16.50 -7.67 35.20
N PHE A 330 16.88 -8.35 34.13
CA PHE A 330 17.37 -9.73 34.19
C PHE A 330 18.64 -9.86 35.04
N ILE A 331 19.63 -8.98 34.85
CA ILE A 331 20.86 -8.99 35.68
C ILE A 331 20.50 -8.70 37.14
N LEU A 332 19.64 -7.71 37.39
CA LEU A 332 19.20 -7.36 38.74
C LEU A 332 18.54 -8.54 39.44
N PHE A 333 17.71 -9.32 38.74
CA PHE A 333 17.09 -10.52 39.30
C PHE A 333 18.13 -11.53 39.84
N PHE A 334 19.22 -11.79 39.10
CA PHE A 334 20.29 -12.67 39.57
C PHE A 334 21.16 -12.01 40.64
N ALA A 335 21.56 -10.74 40.46
CA ALA A 335 22.42 -10.05 41.43
C ALA A 335 21.75 -9.92 42.80
N VAL A 336 20.47 -9.57 42.83
CA VAL A 336 19.68 -9.47 44.06
C VAL A 336 19.45 -10.84 44.68
N GLY A 337 19.14 -11.86 43.87
CA GLY A 337 19.00 -13.24 44.37
C GLY A 337 20.27 -13.73 45.05
N PHE A 338 21.42 -13.51 44.41
CA PHE A 338 22.72 -13.85 44.98
C PHE A 338 23.01 -13.11 46.29
N ALA A 339 22.72 -11.81 46.36
CA ALA A 339 22.91 -11.02 47.57
C ALA A 339 22.06 -11.53 48.74
N LEU A 340 20.79 -11.89 48.49
CA LEU A 340 19.88 -12.46 49.48
C LEU A 340 20.36 -13.83 49.96
N ILE A 341 20.76 -14.74 49.06
CA ILE A 341 21.31 -16.07 49.41
C ILE A 341 22.55 -15.94 50.29
N ARG A 342 23.39 -14.94 50.02
CA ARG A 342 24.63 -14.68 50.78
C ARG A 342 24.42 -13.82 52.02
N GLY A 343 23.19 -13.37 52.30
CA GLY A 343 22.87 -12.51 53.44
C GLY A 343 23.56 -11.14 53.39
N TRP A 344 23.83 -10.61 52.20
CA TRP A 344 24.43 -9.28 52.01
C TRP A 344 23.41 -8.15 52.14
N ILE A 345 22.14 -8.46 51.90
CA ILE A 345 20.94 -7.64 52.04
C ILE A 345 19.88 -8.59 52.58
#